data_AF-A0A075MWC7-F1
#
_entry.id   AF-A0A075MWC7-F1
#
_cell.length_a   1.000
_cell.length_b   1.000
_cell.length_c   1.000
_cell.angle_alpha   90.00
_cell.angle_beta   90.00
_cell.angle_gamma   90.00
#
_symmetry.space_group_name_H-M   'P 1'
#
loop_
_entity.id
_entity.type
_entity.pdbx_description
1 polymer ?
#
loop_
_entity_poly.entity_id
_entity_poly.type
_entity_poly.pdbx_seq_one_letter_code
_entity_poly.pdbx_strand_id
1 'polypeptide(L)'
;MQFEIPESLKHEHEELHAELKKAIGAGGKVGEAAKAVAEALHLHFMKEEEYAMPPLGLLSALAEGRVTSDMKDVIPMTDKLKADLLHMLEEHKAIVASLKNLLDVANKEGKAEYAAFAEKLMLHAKNEEEVLYPASILVGEYLKERLKIS
;
A
#
# COMPACT_ATOMS: atom_id res chain seq x y z
N MET A 1 -20.76 7.42 4.79
CA MET A 1 -19.82 7.08 5.89
C MET A 1 -18.41 7.47 5.46
N GLN A 2 -17.50 7.87 6.35
CA GLN A 2 -16.08 7.96 6.02
C GLN A 2 -15.44 6.61 6.37
N PHE A 3 -14.76 5.99 5.40
CA PHE A 3 -14.05 4.73 5.62
C PHE A 3 -12.60 5.09 5.97
N GLU A 4 -12.23 4.84 7.21
CA GLU A 4 -10.89 5.16 7.70
C GLU A 4 -9.94 4.00 7.44
N ILE A 5 -8.71 4.33 7.05
CA ILE A 5 -7.61 3.37 6.97
C ILE A 5 -7.32 2.84 8.39
N PRO A 6 -7.18 1.52 8.58
CA PRO A 6 -6.76 0.96 9.86
C PRO A 6 -5.52 1.67 10.41
N GLU A 7 -5.54 2.05 11.70
CA GLU A 7 -4.48 2.86 12.30
C GLU A 7 -3.08 2.22 12.15
N SER A 8 -2.99 0.89 12.22
CA SER A 8 -1.74 0.16 12.01
C SER A 8 -1.13 0.39 10.63
N LEU A 9 -1.97 0.42 9.58
CA LEU A 9 -1.51 0.63 8.20
C LEU A 9 -1.14 2.10 7.96
N LYS A 10 -1.90 3.02 8.55
CA LYS A 10 -1.58 4.44 8.51
C LYS A 10 -0.22 4.75 9.13
N HIS A 11 0.07 4.21 10.33
CA HIS A 11 1.38 4.38 10.96
C HIS A 11 2.50 3.76 10.12
N GLU A 12 2.29 2.58 9.52
CA GLU A 12 3.27 1.96 8.63
C GLU A 12 3.60 2.88 7.43
N HIS A 13 2.59 3.46 6.76
CA HIS A 13 2.79 4.42 5.66
C HIS A 13 3.55 5.67 6.10
N GLU A 14 3.18 6.26 7.23
CA GLU A 14 3.87 7.43 7.78
C GLU A 14 5.34 7.13 8.09
N GLU A 15 5.64 5.95 8.64
CA GLU A 15 7.01 5.48 8.87
C GLU A 15 7.79 5.30 7.56
N LEU A 16 7.22 4.60 6.57
CA LEU A 16 7.86 4.36 5.28
C LEU A 16 8.17 5.67 4.56
N HIS A 17 7.25 6.64 4.59
CA HIS A 17 7.49 7.99 4.09
C HIS A 17 8.63 8.71 4.82
N ALA A 18 8.67 8.62 6.15
CA ALA A 18 9.72 9.24 6.94
C ALA A 18 11.10 8.63 6.66
N GLU A 19 11.19 7.30 6.53
CA GLU A 19 12.41 6.59 6.17
C GLU A 19 12.88 6.93 4.75
N LEU A 20 11.96 6.97 3.78
CA LEU A 20 12.27 7.39 2.40
C LEU A 20 12.83 8.81 2.35
N LYS A 21 12.22 9.74 3.10
CA LYS A 21 12.71 11.12 3.21
C LYS A 21 14.13 11.18 3.80
N LYS A 22 14.44 10.34 4.81
CA LYS A 22 15.80 10.22 5.35
C LYS A 22 16.78 9.68 4.31
N ALA A 23 16.39 8.67 3.54
CA ALA A 23 17.23 8.09 2.48
C ALA A 23 17.54 9.11 1.37
N ILE A 24 16.55 9.91 0.95
CA ILE A 24 16.75 11.03 0.03
C ILE A 24 17.74 12.06 0.63
N GLY A 25 17.58 12.37 1.92
CA GLY A 25 18.44 13.31 2.65
C GLY A 25 19.88 12.84 2.86
N ALA A 26 20.18 11.54 2.68
CA ALA A 26 21.53 11.00 2.76
C ALA A 26 22.47 11.57 1.69
N GLY A 27 21.90 12.04 0.56
CA GLY A 27 22.66 12.54 -0.58
C GLY A 27 23.51 11.47 -1.26
N GLY A 28 24.38 11.90 -2.16
CA GLY A 28 25.20 10.99 -2.97
C GLY A 28 24.35 9.97 -3.75
N LYS A 29 24.94 8.81 -4.05
CA LYS A 29 24.26 7.77 -4.85
C LYS A 29 23.04 7.17 -4.16
N VAL A 30 23.08 7.04 -2.83
CA VAL A 30 21.94 6.55 -2.04
C VAL A 30 20.76 7.51 -2.17
N GLY A 31 21.00 8.81 -1.99
CA GLY A 31 19.96 9.82 -2.13
C GLY A 31 19.38 9.89 -3.55
N GLU A 32 20.21 9.73 -4.58
CA GLU A 32 19.75 9.63 -5.98
C GLU A 32 18.87 8.39 -6.21
N ALA A 33 19.29 7.22 -5.74
CA ALA A 33 18.49 6.00 -5.85
C ALA A 33 17.17 6.10 -5.06
N ALA A 34 17.18 6.71 -3.87
CA ALA A 34 15.98 6.93 -3.07
C ALA A 34 15.00 7.93 -3.72
N LYS A 35 15.49 8.93 -4.47
CA LYS A 35 14.61 9.82 -5.26
C LYS A 35 13.87 9.06 -6.35
N ALA A 36 14.56 8.15 -7.05
CA ALA A 36 13.92 7.32 -8.07
C ALA A 36 12.83 6.41 -7.46
N VAL A 37 13.05 5.88 -6.24
CA VAL A 37 12.01 5.18 -5.49
C VAL A 37 10.82 6.10 -5.21
N ALA A 38 11.05 7.32 -4.72
CA ALA A 38 9.98 8.26 -4.40
C ALA A 38 9.14 8.69 -5.61
N GLU A 39 9.77 8.89 -6.77
CA GLU A 39 9.08 9.20 -8.01
C GLU A 39 8.12 8.09 -8.44
N ALA A 40 8.52 6.82 -8.27
CA ALA A 40 7.67 5.67 -8.56
C ALA A 40 6.58 5.45 -7.49
N LEU A 41 6.88 5.74 -6.22
CA LEU A 41 6.02 5.39 -5.08
C LEU A 41 4.91 6.42 -4.81
N HIS A 42 5.16 7.72 -5.06
CA HIS A 42 4.27 8.77 -4.57
C HIS A 42 2.83 8.66 -5.09
N LEU A 43 2.65 8.47 -6.40
CA LEU A 43 1.32 8.31 -6.98
C LEU A 43 0.67 6.98 -6.60
N HIS A 44 1.49 5.96 -6.33
CA HIS A 44 1.01 4.66 -5.91
C HIS A 44 0.36 4.73 -4.52
N PHE A 45 1.06 5.27 -3.51
CA PHE A 45 0.51 5.44 -2.16
C PHE A 45 -0.78 6.27 -2.15
N MET A 46 -0.87 7.30 -3.00
CA MET A 46 -2.11 8.08 -3.11
C MET A 46 -3.31 7.21 -3.55
N LYS A 47 -3.12 6.28 -4.48
CA LYS A 47 -4.18 5.36 -4.92
C LYS A 47 -4.57 4.40 -3.79
N GLU A 48 -3.60 3.92 -3.03
CA GLU A 48 -3.85 3.02 -1.92
C GLU A 48 -4.67 3.68 -0.83
N GLU A 49 -4.30 4.91 -0.45
CA GLU A 49 -5.03 5.72 0.52
C GLU A 49 -6.40 6.18 0.00
N GLU A 50 -6.54 6.38 -1.31
CA GLU A 50 -7.81 6.78 -1.92
C GLU A 50 -8.83 5.63 -1.91
N TYR A 51 -8.42 4.41 -2.25
CA TYR A 51 -9.38 3.33 -2.50
C TYR A 51 -8.96 1.91 -2.09
N ALA A 52 -7.68 1.61 -1.87
CA ALA A 52 -7.27 0.23 -1.57
C ALA A 52 -7.36 -0.10 -0.08
N MET A 53 -6.90 0.82 0.78
CA MET A 53 -6.82 0.62 2.23
C MET A 53 -8.06 1.02 3.02
N PRO A 54 -8.83 2.08 2.67
CA PRO A 54 -10.04 2.44 3.40
C PRO A 54 -11.04 1.29 3.64
N PRO A 55 -11.29 0.37 2.67
CA PRO A 55 -12.22 -0.74 2.89
C PRO A 55 -11.79 -1.69 4.02
N LEU A 56 -10.49 -1.78 4.32
CA LEU A 56 -9.96 -2.64 5.38
C LEU A 56 -10.41 -2.19 6.77
N GLY A 57 -10.81 -0.92 6.93
CA GLY A 57 -11.39 -0.40 8.17
C GLY A 57 -12.70 -1.09 8.59
N LEU A 58 -13.35 -1.80 7.67
CA LEU A 58 -14.59 -2.55 7.96
C LEU A 58 -14.34 -3.97 8.47
N LEU A 59 -13.12 -4.52 8.34
CA LEU A 59 -12.85 -5.94 8.58
C LEU A 59 -13.29 -6.42 9.97
N SER A 60 -13.01 -5.67 11.04
CA SER A 60 -13.40 -6.06 12.40
C SER A 60 -14.91 -6.11 12.59
N ALA A 61 -15.65 -5.13 12.07
CA ALA A 61 -17.11 -5.12 12.15
C ALA A 61 -17.73 -6.25 11.34
N LEU A 62 -17.22 -6.51 10.14
CA LEU A 62 -17.69 -7.59 9.27
C LEU A 62 -17.39 -8.97 9.87
N ALA A 63 -16.23 -9.16 10.50
CA ALA A 63 -15.88 -10.39 11.20
C ALA A 63 -16.83 -10.71 12.37
N GLU A 64 -17.39 -9.69 13.01
CA GLU A 64 -18.43 -9.82 14.04
C GLU A 64 -19.86 -10.01 13.46
N GLY A 65 -20.00 -10.06 12.13
CA GLY A 65 -21.28 -10.17 11.43
C GLY A 65 -22.09 -8.87 11.40
N ARG A 66 -21.49 -7.73 11.77
CA ARG A 66 -22.16 -6.42 11.73
C ARG A 66 -22.13 -5.88 10.31
N VAL A 67 -23.29 -5.90 9.65
CA VAL A 67 -23.51 -5.34 8.32
C VAL A 67 -24.60 -4.28 8.39
N THR A 68 -24.34 -3.10 7.85
CA THR A 68 -25.25 -1.96 7.82
C THR A 68 -25.42 -1.46 6.39
N SER A 69 -26.55 -0.81 6.09
CA SER A 69 -26.87 -0.43 4.71
C SER A 69 -25.96 0.64 4.12
N ASP A 70 -25.34 1.46 4.96
CA ASP A 70 -24.39 2.53 4.59
C ASP A 70 -23.00 1.98 4.24
N MET A 71 -22.65 0.77 4.68
CA MET A 71 -21.40 0.11 4.26
C MET A 71 -21.33 -0.12 2.75
N LYS A 72 -22.47 -0.13 2.02
CA LYS A 72 -22.49 -0.21 0.56
C LYS A 72 -21.69 0.90 -0.12
N ASP A 73 -21.50 2.04 0.55
CA ASP A 73 -20.78 3.19 0.00
C ASP A 73 -19.28 2.89 -0.19
N VAL A 74 -18.75 1.79 0.38
CA VAL A 74 -17.36 1.34 0.18
C VAL A 74 -17.18 0.57 -1.14
N ILE A 75 -18.27 0.02 -1.69
CA ILE A 75 -18.22 -0.87 -2.86
C ILE A 75 -17.54 -0.22 -4.08
N PRO A 76 -17.78 1.08 -4.39
CA PRO A 76 -17.06 1.73 -5.49
C PRO A 76 -15.54 1.71 -5.33
N MET A 77 -15.01 1.80 -4.09
CA MET A 77 -13.57 1.73 -3.83
C MET A 77 -13.03 0.34 -4.12
N THR A 78 -13.72 -0.70 -3.64
CA THR A 78 -13.30 -2.10 -3.86
C THR A 78 -13.44 -2.52 -5.32
N ASP A 79 -14.46 -2.02 -6.03
CA ASP A 79 -14.64 -2.26 -7.47
C ASP A 79 -13.55 -1.57 -8.28
N LYS A 80 -13.18 -0.34 -7.91
CA LYS A 80 -12.04 0.38 -8.50
C LYS A 80 -10.75 -0.40 -8.27
N LEU A 81 -10.46 -0.84 -7.04
CA LEU A 81 -9.29 -1.66 -6.74
C LEU A 81 -9.26 -2.92 -7.60
N LYS A 82 -10.37 -3.65 -7.69
CA LYS A 82 -10.45 -4.88 -8.48
C LYS A 82 -10.21 -4.64 -9.97
N ALA A 83 -10.74 -3.54 -10.51
CA ALA A 83 -10.54 -3.15 -11.91
C ALA A 83 -9.10 -2.68 -12.19
N ASP A 84 -8.49 -1.97 -11.23
CA ASP A 84 -7.15 -1.38 -11.35
C ASP A 84 -6.03 -2.33 -10.87
N LEU A 85 -6.37 -3.51 -10.35
CA LEU A 85 -5.43 -4.40 -9.68
C LEU A 85 -4.21 -4.74 -10.55
N LEU A 86 -4.41 -5.06 -11.83
CA LEU A 86 -3.29 -5.37 -12.73
C LEU A 86 -2.35 -4.19 -12.93
N HIS A 87 -2.87 -2.96 -12.89
CA HIS A 87 -2.07 -1.76 -12.98
C HIS A 87 -1.29 -1.50 -11.68
N MET A 88 -1.95 -1.65 -10.51
CA MET A 88 -1.30 -1.56 -9.20
C MET A 88 -0.12 -2.56 -9.07
N LEU A 89 -0.32 -3.79 -9.52
CA LEU A 89 0.74 -4.81 -9.54
C LEU A 89 1.89 -4.47 -10.51
N GLU A 90 1.62 -3.77 -11.61
CA GLU A 90 2.68 -3.31 -12.51
C GLU A 90 3.47 -2.15 -11.90
N GLU A 91 2.80 -1.24 -11.18
CA GLU A 91 3.48 -0.19 -10.41
C GLU A 91 4.38 -0.79 -9.32
N HIS A 92 3.92 -1.81 -8.59
CA HIS A 92 4.75 -2.56 -7.65
C HIS A 92 6.01 -3.13 -8.29
N LYS A 93 5.94 -3.70 -9.50
CA LYS A 93 7.14 -4.20 -10.18
C LYS A 93 8.15 -3.08 -10.44
N ALA A 94 7.69 -1.91 -10.87
CA ALA A 94 8.55 -0.74 -11.10
C ALA A 94 9.16 -0.23 -9.79
N ILE A 95 8.36 -0.13 -8.72
CA ILE A 95 8.81 0.25 -7.38
C ILE A 95 9.87 -0.73 -6.86
N VAL A 96 9.60 -2.03 -6.92
CA VAL A 96 10.53 -3.08 -6.49
C VAL A 96 11.82 -3.06 -7.30
N ALA A 97 11.78 -2.77 -8.60
CA ALA A 97 12.98 -2.59 -9.40
C ALA A 97 13.84 -1.40 -8.89
N SER A 98 13.21 -0.27 -8.60
CA SER A 98 13.89 0.89 -8.01
C SER A 98 14.45 0.60 -6.61
N LEU A 99 13.72 -0.16 -5.78
CA LEU A 99 14.18 -0.57 -4.45
C LEU A 99 15.37 -1.51 -4.50
N LYS A 100 15.40 -2.46 -5.45
CA LYS A 100 16.57 -3.33 -5.67
C LYS A 100 17.82 -2.51 -6.03
N ASN A 101 17.66 -1.46 -6.84
CA ASN A 101 18.77 -0.55 -7.12
C ASN A 101 19.22 0.24 -5.87
N LEU A 102 18.28 0.73 -5.06
CA LEU A 102 18.62 1.38 -3.78
C LEU A 102 19.37 0.43 -2.85
N LEU A 103 18.91 -0.82 -2.72
CA LEU A 103 19.55 -1.88 -1.93
C LEU A 103 20.99 -2.12 -2.40
N ASP A 104 21.21 -2.30 -3.70
CA ASP A 104 22.53 -2.53 -4.28
C ASP A 104 23.49 -1.36 -4.03
N VAL A 105 23.00 -0.13 -4.19
CA VAL A 105 23.78 1.09 -3.94
C VAL A 105 24.12 1.24 -2.46
N ALA A 106 23.14 1.04 -1.58
CA ALA A 106 23.32 1.11 -0.13
C ALA A 106 24.35 0.09 0.34
N ASN A 107 24.30 -1.14 -0.16
CA ASN A 107 25.28 -2.19 0.15
C ASN A 107 26.70 -1.81 -0.31
N LYS A 108 26.86 -1.27 -1.52
CA LYS A 108 28.17 -0.83 -2.05
C LYS A 108 28.77 0.33 -1.27
N GLU A 109 27.94 1.24 -0.78
CA GLU A 109 28.35 2.41 0.00
C GLU A 109 28.42 2.11 1.52
N GLY A 110 28.18 0.86 1.94
CA GLY A 110 28.24 0.43 3.35
C GLY A 110 27.16 1.04 4.25
N LYS A 111 26.01 1.41 3.67
CA LYS A 111 24.88 2.06 4.36
C LYS A 111 23.77 1.06 4.67
N ALA A 112 24.04 0.17 5.64
CA ALA A 112 23.17 -0.93 6.00
C ALA A 112 21.74 -0.50 6.37
N GLU A 113 21.56 0.69 6.95
CA GLU A 113 20.26 1.24 7.31
C GLU A 113 19.34 1.44 6.09
N TYR A 114 19.88 1.84 4.94
CA TYR A 114 19.09 2.07 3.72
C TYR A 114 18.87 0.78 2.92
N ALA A 115 19.77 -0.19 3.07
CA ALA A 115 19.55 -1.56 2.58
C ALA A 115 18.35 -2.20 3.31
N ALA A 116 18.34 -2.13 4.63
CA ALA A 116 17.23 -2.65 5.45
C ALA A 116 15.90 -1.95 5.14
N PHE A 117 15.92 -0.63 4.94
CA PHE A 117 14.73 0.12 4.50
C PHE A 117 14.20 -0.37 3.14
N ALA A 118 15.07 -0.58 2.16
CA ALA A 118 14.65 -1.06 0.85
C ALA A 118 13.99 -2.45 0.94
N GLU A 119 14.55 -3.35 1.75
CA GLU A 119 13.97 -4.67 2.01
C GLU A 119 12.62 -4.58 2.74
N LYS A 120 12.51 -3.71 3.76
CA LYS A 120 11.24 -3.44 4.47
C LYS A 120 10.15 -3.00 3.49
N LEU A 121 10.44 -2.04 2.62
CA LEU A 121 9.46 -1.51 1.67
C LEU A 121 9.10 -2.53 0.56
N MET A 122 10.04 -3.39 0.16
CA MET A 122 9.71 -4.53 -0.73
C MET A 122 8.79 -5.55 -0.06
N LEU A 123 8.96 -5.80 1.24
CA LEU A 123 8.09 -6.70 2.00
C LEU A 123 6.68 -6.11 2.18
N HIS A 124 6.58 -4.80 2.38
CA HIS A 124 5.32 -4.08 2.44
C HIS A 124 4.50 -4.26 1.15
N ALA A 125 5.10 -3.99 -0.02
CA ALA A 125 4.45 -4.23 -1.33
C ALA A 125 3.95 -5.68 -1.46
N LYS A 126 4.74 -6.65 -1.00
CA LYS A 126 4.34 -8.06 -1.01
C LYS A 126 3.15 -8.35 -0.09
N ASN A 127 3.12 -7.77 1.11
CA ASN A 127 2.01 -7.90 2.04
C ASN A 127 0.71 -7.33 1.46
N GLU A 128 0.80 -6.25 0.69
CA GLU A 128 -0.34 -5.68 -0.03
C GLU A 128 -0.89 -6.62 -1.09
N GLU A 129 -0.02 -7.18 -1.93
CA GLU A 129 -0.40 -8.12 -2.98
C GLU A 129 -1.01 -9.41 -2.42
N GLU A 130 -0.41 -9.96 -1.36
CA GLU A 130 -0.78 -11.28 -0.82
C GLU A 130 -1.96 -11.21 0.15
N VAL A 131 -2.14 -10.08 0.84
CA VAL A 131 -3.09 -9.98 1.98
C VAL A 131 -4.02 -8.79 1.82
N LEU A 132 -3.49 -7.57 1.71
CA LEU A 132 -4.32 -6.37 1.89
C LEU A 132 -5.26 -6.12 0.70
N TYR A 133 -4.76 -6.17 -0.55
CA TYR A 133 -5.63 -5.97 -1.70
C TYR A 133 -6.68 -7.07 -1.84
N PRO A 134 -6.35 -8.37 -1.71
CA PRO A 134 -7.37 -9.42 -1.71
C PRO A 134 -8.41 -9.23 -0.60
N ALA A 135 -7.99 -8.88 0.61
CA ALA A 135 -8.92 -8.63 1.71
C ALA A 135 -9.87 -7.45 1.42
N SER A 136 -9.34 -6.36 0.87
CA SER A 136 -10.11 -5.18 0.48
C SER A 136 -11.14 -5.52 -0.60
N ILE A 137 -10.76 -6.30 -1.62
CA ILE A 137 -11.69 -6.79 -2.64
C ILE A 137 -12.78 -7.69 -2.00
N LEU A 138 -12.40 -8.60 -1.10
CA LEU A 138 -13.35 -9.49 -0.42
C LEU A 138 -14.35 -8.74 0.47
N VAL A 139 -13.96 -7.60 1.07
CA VAL A 139 -14.92 -6.72 1.77
C VAL A 139 -16.04 -6.30 0.84
N GLY A 140 -15.72 -5.87 -0.39
CA GLY A 140 -16.69 -5.47 -1.40
C GLY A 140 -17.62 -6.61 -1.82
N GLU A 141 -17.03 -7.77 -2.15
CA GLU A 141 -17.79 -8.97 -2.54
C GLU A 141 -18.74 -9.44 -1.42
N TYR A 142 -18.24 -9.47 -0.18
CA TYR A 142 -19.04 -9.84 0.99
C TYR A 142 -20.21 -8.89 1.20
N LEU A 143 -19.99 -7.57 1.08
CA LEU A 143 -21.05 -6.59 1.22
C LEU A 143 -22.10 -6.71 0.12
N LYS A 144 -21.69 -6.95 -1.13
CA LYS A 144 -22.62 -7.21 -2.25
C LYS A 144 -23.51 -8.40 -1.96
N GLU A 145 -22.93 -9.50 -1.50
CA GLU A 145 -23.69 -10.71 -1.12
C GLU A 145 -24.68 -10.42 0.03
N ARG A 146 -24.20 -9.81 1.12
CA ARG A 146 -24.99 -9.58 2.34
C ARG A 146 -26.09 -8.55 2.16
N LEU A 147 -25.87 -7.55 1.31
CA LEU A 147 -26.83 -6.49 1.02
C LEU A 147 -27.67 -6.77 -0.24
N LYS A 148 -27.43 -7.91 -0.92
CA LYS A 148 -28.11 -8.30 -2.17
C LYS A 148 -27.98 -7.25 -3.27
N ILE A 149 -26.78 -6.72 -3.44
CA ILE A 149 -26.41 -5.75 -4.47
C ILE A 149 -25.76 -6.52 -5.62
N SER A 150 -26.25 -6.29 -6.84
CA SER A 150 -25.73 -6.89 -8.08
C SER A 150 -24.46 -6.21 -8.57
#